data_AF-G9QL32-F1
#
_entry.id   AF-G9QL32-F1
#
_cell.length_a   1.000
_cell.length_b   1.000
_cell.length_c   1.000
_cell.angle_alpha   90.00
_cell.angle_beta   90.00
_cell.angle_gamma   90.00
#
_symmetry.space_group_name_H-M   'P 1'
#
loop_
_entity.id
_entity.type
_entity.pdbx_description
1 polymer ?
#
loop_
_entity_poly.entity_id
_entity_poly.type
_entity_poly.pdbx_seq_one_letter_code
_entity_poly.pdbx_strand_id
1 'polypeptide(L)'
;MFTFSKKIMAIIFVSVAMFAASTVHAETNQGKSNEKPVQLTEQQKAKLNKLHKELLEKRKELIRQYVAYGIISKEKGDDIISHLEEHYKHLQQNGFSPHWNHSEKGHWHHKHHHDDSEENDNESKR
;
A
#
# COMPACT_ATOMS: atom_id res chain seq x y z
N MET A 1 -53.27 -9.14 4.69
CA MET A 1 -53.44 -10.05 5.83
C MET A 1 -52.44 -11.20 5.67
N PHE A 2 -51.34 -11.18 6.42
CA PHE A 2 -50.44 -12.34 6.60
C PHE A 2 -50.48 -12.70 8.09
N THR A 3 -51.05 -13.84 8.44
CA THR A 3 -51.10 -14.33 9.81
C THR A 3 -49.82 -15.08 10.14
N PHE A 4 -48.82 -14.35 10.64
CA PHE A 4 -47.57 -14.94 11.13
C PHE A 4 -47.83 -15.78 12.38
N SER A 5 -47.47 -17.05 12.33
CA SER A 5 -47.64 -17.98 13.45
C SER A 5 -46.69 -17.61 14.60
N LYS A 6 -47.19 -17.66 15.84
CA LYS A 6 -46.45 -17.27 17.07
C LYS A 6 -45.10 -17.99 17.23
N LYS A 7 -44.90 -19.13 16.56
CA LYS A 7 -43.64 -19.89 16.57
C LYS A 7 -42.56 -19.30 15.66
N ILE A 8 -42.92 -18.61 14.57
CA ILE A 8 -41.96 -17.98 13.65
C ILE A 8 -41.41 -16.69 14.25
N MET A 9 -42.20 -15.94 15.03
CA MET A 9 -41.75 -14.74 15.74
C MET A 9 -40.71 -15.02 16.83
N ALA A 10 -40.74 -16.19 17.47
CA ALA A 10 -39.78 -16.54 18.53
C ALA A 10 -38.37 -16.85 17.97
N ILE A 11 -38.27 -17.35 16.73
CA ILE A 11 -36.99 -17.72 16.10
C ILE A 11 -36.21 -16.47 15.65
N ILE A 12 -36.91 -15.44 15.18
CA ILE A 12 -36.29 -14.19 14.72
C ILE A 12 -35.76 -13.36 15.90
N PHE A 13 -36.38 -13.47 17.08
CA PHE A 13 -35.93 -12.71 18.26
C PHE A 13 -34.66 -13.29 18.91
N VAL A 14 -34.42 -14.60 18.78
CA VAL A 14 -33.21 -15.26 19.33
C VAL A 14 -31.96 -14.96 18.51
N SER A 15 -32.07 -14.75 17.19
CA SER A 15 -30.91 -14.52 16.32
C SER A 15 -30.32 -13.10 16.40
N VAL A 16 -31.12 -12.09 16.77
CA VAL A 16 -30.64 -10.70 16.90
C VAL A 16 -29.82 -10.48 18.18
N ALA A 17 -30.06 -11.28 19.23
CA ALA A 17 -29.34 -11.15 20.50
C ALA A 17 -27.87 -11.61 20.42
N MET A 18 -27.49 -12.46 19.46
CA MET A 18 -26.11 -12.95 19.33
C MET A 18 -25.17 -12.00 18.55
N PHE A 19 -25.68 -10.93 17.94
CA PHE A 19 -24.84 -9.95 17.24
C PHE A 19 -24.38 -8.78 18.13
N ALA A 20 -24.96 -8.61 19.33
CA ALA A 20 -24.66 -7.50 20.23
C ALA A 20 -23.50 -7.75 21.21
N ALA A 21 -22.87 -8.93 21.18
CA ALA A 21 -21.84 -9.34 22.15
C ALA A 21 -20.42 -9.48 21.56
N SER A 22 -20.20 -9.11 20.30
CA SER A 22 -18.84 -9.02 19.75
C SER A 22 -18.13 -7.79 20.31
N THR A 23 -17.54 -7.94 21.50
CA THR A 23 -16.48 -7.03 21.95
C THR A 23 -15.31 -7.16 20.98
N VAL A 24 -14.95 -6.06 20.31
CA VAL A 24 -13.74 -5.99 19.49
C VAL A 24 -12.56 -6.01 20.47
N HIS A 25 -11.99 -7.19 20.69
CA HIS A 25 -10.73 -7.35 21.42
C HIS A 25 -9.59 -7.08 20.43
N ALA A 26 -9.03 -5.87 20.46
CA ALA A 26 -7.78 -5.59 19.78
C ALA A 26 -6.64 -6.17 20.63
N GLU A 27 -6.35 -7.46 20.45
CA GLU A 27 -5.14 -8.04 21.00
C GLU A 27 -3.92 -7.42 20.28
N THR A 28 -3.15 -6.60 21.01
CA THR A 28 -1.79 -6.23 20.62
C THR A 28 -0.91 -7.46 20.78
N ASN A 29 -0.94 -8.33 19.78
CA ASN A 29 0.08 -9.36 19.60
C ASN A 29 1.29 -8.70 18.93
N GLN A 30 2.18 -8.11 19.73
CA GLN A 30 3.59 -7.93 19.35
C GLN A 30 4.27 -9.32 19.32
N GLY A 31 3.82 -10.18 18.40
CA GLY A 31 4.51 -11.41 18.04
C GLY A 31 5.27 -11.15 16.77
N LYS A 32 6.61 -11.23 16.82
CA LYS A 32 7.45 -11.33 15.62
C LYS A 32 6.85 -12.41 14.73
N SER A 33 6.29 -12.02 13.60
CA SER A 33 5.66 -12.97 12.70
C SER A 33 6.76 -13.87 12.15
N ASN A 34 6.76 -15.13 12.58
CA ASN A 34 7.59 -16.16 12.00
C ASN A 34 6.90 -16.58 10.69
N GLU A 35 6.80 -15.63 9.75
CA GLU A 35 6.18 -15.84 8.45
C GLU A 35 7.07 -16.77 7.65
N LYS A 36 6.65 -18.04 7.56
CA LYS A 36 7.28 -19.00 6.68
C LYS A 36 7.21 -18.46 5.25
N PRO A 37 8.30 -18.51 4.46
CA PRO A 37 8.28 -18.04 3.08
C PRO A 37 7.25 -18.83 2.29
N VAL A 38 6.16 -18.17 1.89
CA VAL A 38 5.11 -18.77 1.05
C VAL A 38 5.65 -18.90 -0.37
N GLN A 39 5.83 -20.13 -0.84
CA GLN A 39 6.20 -20.41 -2.22
C GLN A 39 4.95 -20.46 -3.10
N LEU A 40 4.92 -19.64 -4.16
CA LEU A 40 3.81 -19.61 -5.11
C LEU A 40 3.88 -20.78 -6.09
N THR A 41 2.73 -21.33 -6.45
CA THR A 41 2.61 -22.32 -7.53
C THR A 41 2.80 -21.66 -8.90
N GLU A 42 3.12 -22.44 -9.93
CA GLU A 42 3.29 -21.93 -11.30
C GLU A 42 2.00 -21.27 -11.84
N GLN A 43 0.83 -21.80 -11.49
CA GLN A 43 -0.45 -21.18 -11.86
C GLN A 43 -0.66 -19.81 -11.17
N GLN A 44 -0.25 -19.70 -9.91
CA GLN A 44 -0.32 -18.43 -9.16
C GLN A 44 0.64 -17.39 -9.75
N LYS A 45 1.89 -17.80 -10.05
CA LYS A 45 2.88 -16.93 -10.72
C LYS A 45 2.38 -16.47 -12.09
N ALA A 46 1.79 -17.36 -12.89
CA ALA A 46 1.23 -17.02 -14.19
C ALA A 46 0.09 -15.99 -14.07
N LYS A 47 -0.79 -16.14 -13.07
CA LYS A 47 -1.86 -15.17 -12.78
C LYS A 47 -1.29 -13.80 -12.40
N LEU A 48 -0.33 -13.76 -11.49
CA LEU A 48 0.33 -12.52 -11.09
C LEU A 48 1.07 -11.86 -12.24
N ASN A 49 1.79 -12.65 -13.04
CA ASN A 49 2.47 -12.17 -14.24
C ASN A 49 1.52 -11.45 -15.20
N LYS A 50 0.35 -12.05 -15.46
CA LYS A 50 -0.68 -11.44 -16.32
C LYS A 50 -1.15 -10.10 -15.76
N LEU A 51 -1.51 -10.07 -14.47
CA LEU A 51 -1.96 -8.83 -13.80
C LEU A 51 -0.89 -7.74 -13.82
N HIS A 52 0.36 -8.08 -13.55
CA HIS A 52 1.46 -7.12 -13.58
C HIS A 52 1.73 -6.58 -14.99
N LYS A 53 1.62 -7.40 -16.04
CA LYS A 53 1.72 -6.93 -17.43
C LYS A 53 0.62 -5.94 -17.79
N GLU A 54 -0.63 -6.27 -17.44
CA GLU A 54 -1.77 -5.39 -17.69
C GLU A 54 -1.60 -4.04 -16.96
N LEU A 55 -1.14 -4.08 -15.70
CA LEU A 55 -0.86 -2.88 -14.92
C LEU A 55 0.30 -2.05 -15.51
N LEU A 56 1.37 -2.70 -15.97
CA LEU A 56 2.50 -2.04 -16.61
C LEU A 56 2.04 -1.27 -17.84
N GLU A 57 1.28 -1.91 -18.73
CA GLU A 57 0.79 -1.24 -19.94
C GLU A 57 -0.15 -0.08 -19.62
N LYS A 58 -1.03 -0.24 -18.62
CA LYS A 58 -1.91 0.85 -18.17
C LYS A 58 -1.13 2.01 -17.55
N ARG A 59 -0.07 1.74 -16.79
CA ARG A 59 0.80 2.80 -16.26
C ARG A 59 1.56 3.51 -17.39
N LYS A 60 2.10 2.78 -18.36
CA LYS A 60 2.75 3.38 -19.54
C LYS A 60 1.77 4.26 -20.33
N GLU A 61 0.53 3.81 -20.50
CA GLU A 61 -0.54 4.58 -21.14
C GLU A 61 -0.80 5.89 -20.39
N LEU A 62 -0.95 5.85 -19.06
CA LEU A 62 -1.14 7.04 -18.23
C LEU A 62 0.02 8.04 -18.36
N ILE A 63 1.26 7.56 -18.30
CA ILE A 63 2.45 8.41 -18.44
C ILE A 63 2.50 9.08 -19.82
N ARG A 64 2.16 8.34 -20.89
CA ARG A 64 2.06 8.93 -22.23
C ARG A 64 0.99 10.03 -22.30
N GLN A 65 -0.14 9.88 -21.60
CA GLN A 65 -1.15 10.93 -21.53
C GLN A 65 -0.62 12.18 -20.79
N TYR A 66 0.13 12.00 -19.70
CA TYR A 66 0.76 13.14 -19.02
C TYR A 66 1.77 13.89 -19.90
N VAL A 67 2.52 13.17 -20.74
CA VAL A 67 3.39 13.80 -21.75
C VAL A 67 2.54 14.55 -22.79
N ALA A 68 1.48 13.92 -23.30
CA ALA A 68 0.60 14.52 -24.31
C ALA A 68 -0.10 15.79 -23.80
N TYR A 69 -0.47 15.84 -22.52
CA TYR A 69 -1.09 17.01 -21.89
C TYR A 69 -0.06 18.05 -21.44
N GLY A 70 1.24 17.82 -21.65
CA GLY A 70 2.30 18.74 -21.25
C GLY A 70 2.50 18.84 -19.74
N ILE A 71 1.96 17.90 -18.95
CA ILE A 71 2.13 17.86 -17.49
C ILE A 71 3.57 17.48 -17.14
N ILE A 72 4.19 16.62 -17.95
CA ILE A 72 5.59 16.24 -17.83
C ILE A 72 6.29 16.30 -19.20
N SER A 73 7.62 16.46 -19.20
CA SER A 73 8.40 16.39 -20.42
C SER A 73 8.45 14.97 -20.98
N LYS A 74 8.71 14.85 -22.29
CA LYS A 74 8.91 13.54 -22.94
C LYS A 74 10.04 12.75 -22.30
N GLU A 75 11.17 13.40 -22.04
CA GLU A 75 12.33 12.79 -21.38
C GLU A 75 11.96 12.22 -20.01
N LYS A 76 11.18 12.97 -19.22
CA LYS A 76 10.73 12.49 -17.91
C LYS A 76 9.74 11.34 -18.04
N GLY A 77 8.87 11.37 -19.03
CA GLY A 77 7.96 10.25 -19.34
C GLY A 77 8.73 8.98 -19.71
N ASP A 78 9.73 9.08 -20.57
CA ASP A 78 10.56 7.96 -21.01
C ASP A 78 11.37 7.35 -19.84
N ASP A 79 11.93 8.20 -18.97
CA ASP A 79 12.61 7.83 -17.72
C ASP A 79 11.69 7.02 -16.79
N ILE A 80 10.47 7.51 -16.53
CA ILE A 80 9.49 6.81 -15.70
C ILE A 80 9.11 5.45 -16.32
N ILE A 81 8.90 5.40 -17.64
CA ILE A 81 8.55 4.15 -18.34
C ILE A 81 9.69 3.13 -18.20
N SER A 82 10.95 3.56 -18.36
CA SER A 82 12.12 2.69 -18.18
C SER A 82 12.16 2.06 -16.78
N HIS A 83 11.97 2.87 -15.74
CA HIS A 83 11.92 2.38 -14.35
C HIS A 83 10.76 1.41 -14.10
N LEU A 84 9.60 1.63 -14.71
CA LEU A 84 8.47 0.70 -14.60
C LEU A 84 8.78 -0.66 -15.23
N GLU A 85 9.48 -0.67 -16.38
CA GLU A 85 9.90 -1.90 -17.04
C GLU A 85 10.99 -2.65 -16.25
N GLU A 86 11.96 -1.92 -15.69
CA GLU A 86 12.98 -2.48 -14.81
C GLU A 86 12.35 -3.11 -13.56
N HIS A 87 11.43 -2.39 -12.90
CA HIS A 87 10.73 -2.92 -11.74
C HIS A 87 9.95 -4.20 -12.08
N TYR A 88 9.30 -4.25 -13.23
CA TYR A 88 8.61 -5.45 -13.70
C TYR A 88 9.56 -6.63 -13.91
N LYS A 89 10.75 -6.41 -14.48
CA LYS A 89 11.79 -7.46 -14.61
C LYS A 89 12.22 -8.00 -13.25
N HIS A 90 12.42 -7.13 -12.25
CA HIS A 90 12.75 -7.56 -10.88
C HIS A 90 11.63 -8.40 -10.25
N LEU A 91 10.36 -8.05 -10.46
CA LEU A 91 9.24 -8.86 -9.99
C LEU A 91 9.23 -10.26 -10.62
N GLN A 92 9.53 -10.36 -11.92
CA GLN A 92 9.64 -11.65 -12.60
C GLN A 92 10.78 -12.52 -12.02
N GLN A 93 11.95 -11.92 -11.81
CA GLN A 93 13.12 -12.61 -11.26
C GLN A 93 12.88 -13.12 -9.82
N ASN A 94 12.16 -12.35 -9.02
CA ASN A 94 11.82 -12.71 -7.63
C ASN A 94 10.55 -13.56 -7.51
N GLY A 95 10.01 -14.07 -8.62
CA GLY A 95 8.84 -14.93 -8.64
C GLY A 95 7.57 -14.26 -8.10
N PHE A 96 7.45 -12.93 -8.27
CA PHE A 96 6.35 -12.09 -7.76
C PHE A 96 6.20 -12.13 -6.23
N SER A 97 7.27 -12.44 -5.50
CA SER A 97 7.28 -12.30 -4.05
C SER A 97 7.50 -10.83 -3.66
N PRO A 98 6.52 -10.15 -3.05
CA PRO A 98 6.74 -8.82 -2.51
C PRO A 98 7.73 -8.90 -1.35
N HIS A 99 8.85 -8.21 -1.49
CA HIS A 99 9.84 -8.09 -0.43
C HIS A 99 9.32 -7.07 0.59
N TRP A 100 8.37 -7.49 1.45
CA TRP A 100 7.87 -6.71 2.58
C TRP A 100 8.91 -6.66 3.71
N ASN A 101 10.18 -6.52 3.39
CA ASN A 101 11.20 -6.28 4.40
C ASN A 101 10.93 -4.89 4.96
N HIS A 102 10.06 -4.85 5.97
CA HIS A 102 10.09 -3.87 7.02
C HIS A 102 11.49 -4.02 7.63
N SER A 103 12.43 -3.24 7.12
CA SER A 103 13.66 -3.03 7.84
C SER A 103 13.24 -2.44 9.19
N GLU A 104 13.34 -3.23 10.24
CA GLU A 104 13.43 -2.79 11.65
C GLU A 104 14.62 -1.82 11.89
N LYS A 105 15.26 -1.31 10.82
CA LYS A 105 16.43 -0.45 10.86
C LYS A 105 16.28 0.66 9.85
N GLY A 106 16.03 1.87 10.35
CA GLY A 106 16.18 3.09 9.57
C GLY A 106 15.15 4.17 9.86
N HIS A 107 14.98 4.57 11.12
CA HIS A 107 14.53 5.94 11.38
C HIS A 107 15.61 6.86 10.79
N TRP A 108 15.33 7.45 9.65
CA TRP A 108 16.10 8.58 9.14
C TRP A 108 15.83 9.76 10.07
N HIS A 109 16.65 9.90 11.10
CA HIS A 109 16.75 11.16 11.81
C HIS A 109 17.34 12.15 10.81
N HIS A 110 16.47 12.88 10.09
CA HIS A 110 16.87 14.16 9.54
C HIS A 110 17.31 15.01 10.72
N LYS A 111 18.62 15.16 10.92
CA LYS A 111 19.13 16.24 11.76
C LYS A 111 18.65 17.52 11.09
N HIS A 112 17.67 18.18 11.70
CA HIS A 112 17.40 19.58 11.40
C HIS A 112 18.66 20.34 11.79
N HIS A 113 19.51 20.65 10.81
CA HIS A 113 20.44 21.76 10.97
C HIS A 113 19.57 23.02 10.95
N HIS A 114 19.20 23.49 12.14
CA HIS A 114 18.92 24.90 12.32
C HIS A 114 20.24 25.61 12.06
N ASP A 115 20.32 26.25 10.88
CA ASP A 115 21.32 27.29 10.64
C ASP A 115 20.82 28.50 11.42
N ASP A 116 21.23 28.58 12.69
CA ASP A 116 21.08 29.79 13.50
C ASP A 116 22.11 30.80 13.01
N SER A 117 21.97 31.25 11.75
CA SER A 117 22.47 32.56 11.38
C SER A 117 21.51 33.56 12.00
N GLU A 118 21.69 33.78 13.31
CA GLU A 118 21.11 34.90 14.04
C GLU A 118 21.36 36.17 13.21
N GLU A 119 20.26 36.68 12.69
CA GLU A 119 20.02 38.06 12.31
C GLU A 119 20.50 38.93 13.49
N ASN A 120 21.77 39.34 13.47
CA ASN A 120 22.30 40.37 14.35
C ASN A 120 21.84 41.73 13.82
N ASP A 121 20.53 41.93 13.89
CA ASP A 121 19.91 43.22 13.80
C ASP A 121 20.10 43.89 15.16
N ASN A 122 20.92 44.94 15.13
CA ASN A 122 21.04 45.98 16.15
C ASN A 122 21.99 45.65 17.32
N GLU A 123 23.23 46.16 17.22
CA GLU A 123 23.65 47.32 18.02
C GLU A 123 25.19 47.50 18.02
N SER A 124 25.71 48.36 17.15
CA SER A 124 26.96 49.07 17.41
C SER A 124 26.82 50.55 17.06
N LYS A 125 26.33 51.26 18.07
CA LYS A 125 26.43 52.70 18.31
C LYS A 125 27.65 53.36 17.64
N ARG A 126 27.40 54.37 16.81
CA ARG A 126 27.93 55.74 16.96
C ARG A 126 27.26 56.71 16.00
#